data_AF-A0A1G3ACU3-F1
#
_entry.id   AF-A0A1G3ACU3-F1
#
_cell.length_a   1.000
_cell.length_b   1.000
_cell.length_c   1.000
_cell.angle_alpha   90.00
_cell.angle_beta   90.00
_cell.angle_gamma   90.00
#
_symmetry.space_group_name_H-M   'P 1'
#
loop_
_entity.id
_entity.type
_entity.pdbx_description
1 polymer ?
#
loop_
_entity_poly.entity_id
_entity_poly.type
_entity_poly.pdbx_seq_one_letter_code
_entity_poly.pdbx_strand_id
1 'polypeptide(L)'
;MDYHRLRWFVDLVVDQTAGRKPALGIDALTLALDRRYPTGRKKRSSLLAILRGGLEKIFNAQPLCGTETKRGQDSFSSPATKKSPDPFLFLRVTWESRHQLRGPEGDESTLLIDARGFSPEGENCDASLAKRAYQLGWPSLVHYNTRGTRFHAVGFGPATDGLRIDCYDNPGDYLGSGMDGLECYVHGSAQDQLCQIAKRGKLVVYGDVGQTFLYGAKGGEFYVMGNAAGRPMINAVGRPKAVINGTALDFLAESFMAGDPHNGGGFAVVNGLRLDEHGKAIPLDLPYPGSNLLSLASGGAIYVRDPHRTLVDEQLNAGAYRPLSAADWKLILPYLRENERLFGIQIERDLLTVDGVLRKPQQVYRKAVPQKDAELEAELEGMGD
;
A
#
# COMPACT_ATOMS: atom_id res chain seq x y z
N MET A 1 -5.47 11.01 30.65
CA MET A 1 -5.69 9.74 29.90
C MET A 1 -4.46 8.88 30.08
N ASP A 2 -4.63 7.62 30.47
CA ASP A 2 -3.48 6.74 30.76
C ASP A 2 -2.86 6.21 29.45
N TYR A 3 -1.90 6.97 28.92
CA TYR A 3 -0.99 6.52 27.85
C TYR A 3 0.17 5.70 28.42
N HIS A 4 0.36 5.66 29.74
CA HIS A 4 1.46 4.93 30.38
C HIS A 4 1.27 3.42 30.24
N ARG A 5 0.05 2.91 30.43
CA ARG A 5 -0.24 1.47 30.19
C ARG A 5 0.08 1.03 28.78
N LEU A 6 -0.23 1.86 27.78
CA LEU A 6 0.08 1.52 26.39
C LEU A 6 1.58 1.55 26.12
N ARG A 7 2.29 2.58 26.61
CA ARG A 7 3.75 2.62 26.50
C ARG A 7 4.39 1.41 27.16
N TRP A 8 3.97 1.09 28.38
CA TRP A 8 4.41 -0.10 29.09
C TRP A 8 4.13 -1.39 28.31
N PHE A 9 2.96 -1.53 27.71
CA PHE A 9 2.65 -2.70 26.88
C PHE A 9 3.55 -2.77 25.64
N VAL A 10 3.77 -1.65 24.95
CA VAL A 10 4.67 -1.60 23.79
C VAL A 10 6.11 -1.91 24.21
N ASP A 11 6.58 -1.36 25.32
CA ASP A 11 7.91 -1.64 25.88
C ASP A 11 8.03 -3.13 26.24
N LEU A 12 6.98 -3.73 26.82
CA LEU A 12 6.94 -5.17 27.09
C LEU A 12 7.05 -6.00 25.80
N VAL A 13 6.36 -5.60 24.72
CA VAL A 13 6.50 -6.27 23.41
C VAL A 13 7.96 -6.16 22.94
N VAL A 14 8.53 -4.96 22.94
CA VAL A 14 9.93 -4.71 22.54
C VAL A 14 10.89 -5.59 23.34
N ASP A 15 10.79 -5.60 24.67
CA ASP A 15 11.66 -6.37 25.56
C ASP A 15 11.59 -7.88 25.29
N GLN A 16 10.40 -8.39 24.95
CA GLN A 16 10.18 -9.81 24.68
C GLN A 16 10.62 -10.23 23.25
N THR A 17 10.53 -9.33 22.28
CA THR A 17 10.71 -9.69 20.86
C THR A 17 12.04 -9.23 20.27
N ALA A 18 12.55 -8.05 20.62
CA ALA A 18 13.62 -7.39 19.89
C ALA A 18 14.90 -8.25 19.71
N GLY A 19 15.31 -8.97 20.75
CA GLY A 19 16.51 -9.82 20.72
C GLY A 19 16.28 -11.31 20.44
N ARG A 20 15.02 -11.77 20.42
CA ARG A 20 14.69 -13.20 20.27
C ARG A 20 13.87 -13.49 19.02
N LYS A 21 12.78 -12.75 18.83
CA LYS A 21 11.83 -12.93 17.73
C LYS A 21 11.44 -11.57 17.14
N PRO A 22 12.38 -10.81 16.56
CA PRO A 22 12.13 -9.45 16.08
C PRO A 22 11.01 -9.40 15.05
N ALA A 23 10.93 -10.37 14.14
CA ALA A 23 9.87 -10.46 13.14
C ALA A 23 8.46 -10.43 13.76
N LEU A 24 8.23 -11.21 14.83
CA LEU A 24 6.94 -11.23 15.53
C LEU A 24 6.59 -9.87 16.13
N GLY A 25 7.57 -9.18 16.72
CA GLY A 25 7.35 -7.85 17.28
C GLY A 25 7.05 -6.80 16.21
N ILE A 26 7.78 -6.85 15.09
CA ILE A 26 7.56 -5.99 13.92
C ILE A 26 6.15 -6.23 13.39
N ASP A 27 5.80 -7.47 13.06
CA ASP A 27 4.48 -7.82 12.52
C ASP A 27 3.33 -7.38 13.44
N ALA A 28 3.46 -7.60 14.75
CA ALA A 28 2.43 -7.23 15.71
C ALA A 28 2.24 -5.71 15.81
N LEU A 29 3.34 -4.94 15.90
CA LEU A 29 3.27 -3.49 16.00
C LEU A 29 2.88 -2.84 14.66
N THR A 30 3.31 -3.39 13.54
CA THR A 30 2.91 -2.96 12.19
C THR A 30 1.42 -3.21 11.95
N LEU A 31 0.90 -4.38 12.33
CA LEU A 31 -0.54 -4.66 12.26
C LEU A 31 -1.35 -3.69 13.14
N ALA A 32 -0.82 -3.32 14.31
CA ALA A 32 -1.43 -2.32 15.19
C ALA A 32 -1.38 -0.90 14.60
N LEU A 33 -0.33 -0.59 13.82
CA LEU A 33 -0.11 0.68 13.14
C LEU A 33 -1.07 0.85 11.96
N ASP A 34 -1.15 -0.16 11.10
CA ASP A 34 -1.84 -0.17 9.82
C ASP A 34 -3.36 -0.19 9.99
N ARG A 35 -3.86 -1.08 10.85
CA ARG A 35 -5.30 -1.20 11.09
C ARG A 35 -5.84 -0.13 12.04
N ARG A 36 -7.16 0.02 12.02
CA ARG A 36 -7.90 0.90 12.93
C ARG A 36 -8.55 0.05 14.02
N TYR A 37 -8.36 0.45 15.27
CA TYR A 37 -8.88 -0.24 16.45
C TYR A 37 -9.59 0.77 17.36
N PRO A 38 -10.62 0.37 18.12
CA PRO A 38 -11.23 1.23 19.13
C PRO A 38 -10.22 1.73 20.16
N THR A 39 -9.96 3.03 20.16
CA THR A 39 -8.95 3.67 21.03
C THR A 39 -9.55 4.26 22.31
N GLY A 40 -10.88 4.22 22.43
CA GLY A 40 -11.63 4.97 23.44
C GLY A 40 -11.35 6.47 23.31
N ARG A 41 -11.01 7.13 24.43
CA ARG A 41 -10.74 8.57 24.42
C ARG A 41 -9.34 8.95 23.86
N LYS A 42 -8.46 7.98 23.59
CA LYS A 42 -7.06 8.25 23.22
C LYS A 42 -6.96 8.80 21.81
N LYS A 43 -6.21 9.89 21.63
CA LYS A 43 -5.93 10.47 20.32
C LYS A 43 -5.13 9.48 19.48
N ARG A 44 -5.59 9.21 18.25
CA ARG A 44 -4.93 8.27 17.33
C ARG A 44 -3.47 8.66 17.07
N SER A 45 -3.19 9.94 16.83
CA SER A 45 -1.81 10.41 16.59
C SER A 45 -0.85 10.06 17.73
N SER A 46 -1.30 10.14 18.98
CA SER A 46 -0.50 9.74 20.15
C SER A 46 -0.26 8.23 20.21
N LEU A 47 -1.22 7.40 19.77
CA LEU A 47 -1.03 5.95 19.70
C LEU A 47 -0.02 5.58 18.62
N LEU A 48 -0.16 6.16 17.42
CA LEU A 48 0.75 5.93 16.31
C LEU A 48 2.19 6.31 16.69
N ALA A 49 2.37 7.43 17.41
CA ALA A 49 3.68 7.82 17.92
C ALA A 49 4.28 6.79 18.89
N ILE A 50 3.46 6.21 19.78
CA ILE A 50 3.92 5.18 20.73
C ILE A 50 4.28 3.88 19.99
N LEU A 51 3.44 3.44 19.04
CA LEU A 51 3.69 2.22 18.25
C LEU A 51 4.95 2.36 17.38
N ARG A 52 5.12 3.50 16.69
CA ARG A 52 6.33 3.80 15.91
C ARG A 52 7.59 3.83 16.78
N GLY A 53 7.50 4.40 17.97
CA GLY A 53 8.60 4.37 18.94
C GLY A 53 8.97 2.93 19.36
N GLY A 54 7.99 2.04 19.48
CA GLY A 54 8.24 0.61 19.71
C GLY A 54 8.92 -0.08 18.53
N LEU A 55 8.44 0.14 17.31
CA LEU A 55 9.07 -0.37 16.09
C LEU A 55 10.52 0.11 15.96
N GLU A 56 10.77 1.40 16.17
CA GLU A 56 12.11 1.97 16.12
C GLU A 56 13.04 1.32 17.15
N LYS A 57 12.56 1.05 18.38
CA LYS A 57 13.35 0.32 19.38
C LYS A 57 13.71 -1.10 18.92
N ILE A 58 12.76 -1.83 18.31
CA ILE A 58 13.04 -3.18 17.76
C ILE A 58 14.06 -3.10 16.63
N PHE A 59 13.89 -2.16 15.70
CA PHE A 59 14.84 -1.97 14.58
C PHE A 59 16.24 -1.62 15.09
N ASN A 60 16.35 -0.69 16.05
CA ASN A 60 17.63 -0.25 16.60
C ASN A 60 18.36 -1.34 17.40
N ALA A 61 17.63 -2.33 17.93
CA ALA A 61 18.20 -3.47 18.63
C ALA A 61 18.84 -4.50 17.67
N GLN A 62 18.59 -4.42 16.36
CA GLN A 62 19.17 -5.36 15.39
C GLN A 62 20.65 -5.04 15.11
N PRO A 63 21.46 -6.06 14.74
CA PRO A 63 22.87 -5.89 14.43
C PRO A 63 23.12 -4.80 13.38
N LEU A 64 24.14 -3.98 13.59
CA LEU A 64 24.52 -2.89 12.67
C LEU A 64 25.61 -3.40 11.71
N CYS A 65 25.55 -3.01 10.43
CA CYS A 65 26.62 -3.26 9.46
C CYS A 65 27.99 -2.87 10.04
N GLY A 66 28.95 -3.78 9.86
CA GLY A 66 30.33 -3.74 10.32
C GLY A 66 30.56 -3.58 11.84
N THR A 67 29.54 -3.86 12.65
CA THR A 67 29.80 -4.34 14.01
C THR A 67 30.18 -5.82 13.95
N GLU A 68 31.33 -6.19 14.52
CA GLU A 68 31.66 -7.60 14.73
C GLU A 68 30.60 -8.18 15.67
N THR A 69 29.63 -8.90 15.12
CA THR A 69 28.82 -9.81 15.92
C THR A 69 29.80 -10.87 16.43
N LYS A 70 30.19 -10.79 17.71
CA LYS A 70 30.96 -11.85 18.37
C LYS A 70 30.20 -13.17 18.14
N ARG A 71 30.59 -13.92 17.10
CA ARG A 71 30.09 -15.26 16.81
C ARG A 71 30.63 -16.18 17.88
N GLY A 72 29.92 -16.27 19.01
CA GLY A 72 30.00 -17.41 19.93
C GLY A 72 31.38 -17.81 20.46
N GLN A 73 32.25 -16.88 20.82
CA GLN A 73 33.45 -17.17 21.62
C GLN A 73 33.47 -16.29 22.87
N ASP A 74 32.53 -16.54 23.79
CA ASP A 74 32.67 -16.21 25.20
C ASP A 74 31.67 -17.12 25.95
N SER A 75 32.02 -18.40 26.12
CA SER A 75 31.35 -19.28 27.08
C SER A 75 32.37 -19.93 28.01
N PHE A 76 32.78 -19.17 29.01
CA PHE A 76 33.22 -19.75 30.27
C PHE A 76 31.97 -20.31 30.96
N SER A 77 31.87 -21.65 30.97
CA SER A 77 31.21 -22.48 31.98
C SER A 77 29.91 -21.96 32.64
N SER A 78 28.77 -22.39 32.09
CA SER A 78 27.62 -22.85 32.89
C SER A 78 26.84 -23.91 32.12
N PRO A 79 26.48 -25.06 32.73
CA PRO A 79 25.83 -26.15 32.01
C PRO A 79 24.30 -25.96 31.95
N ALA A 80 23.75 -26.32 30.80
CA ALA A 80 22.33 -26.63 30.55
C ALA A 80 21.31 -25.47 30.45
N THR A 81 21.40 -24.68 29.37
CA THR A 81 20.27 -24.39 28.46
C THR A 81 20.83 -23.88 27.11
N LYS A 82 21.33 -24.81 26.27
CA LYS A 82 21.67 -24.51 24.87
C LYS A 82 20.39 -24.53 24.03
N LYS A 83 19.71 -23.38 23.93
CA LYS A 83 19.10 -22.99 22.66
C LYS A 83 19.92 -21.83 22.13
N SER A 84 20.61 -22.08 21.03
CA SER A 84 21.28 -21.06 20.24
C SER A 84 20.36 -19.84 20.05
N PRO A 85 20.90 -18.61 20.06
CA PRO A 85 20.12 -17.47 19.58
C PRO A 85 19.62 -17.82 18.17
N ASP A 86 18.33 -17.61 17.91
CA ASP A 86 17.77 -17.76 16.57
C ASP A 86 18.65 -16.95 15.59
N PRO A 87 18.89 -17.45 14.37
CA PRO A 87 19.76 -16.77 13.43
C PRO A 87 19.26 -15.34 13.17
N PHE A 88 20.17 -14.38 13.05
CA PHE A 88 19.80 -12.99 12.82
C PHE A 88 19.11 -12.86 11.46
N LEU A 89 17.79 -12.70 11.45
CA LEU A 89 17.03 -12.50 10.22
C LEU A 89 17.23 -11.09 9.63
N PHE A 90 17.67 -10.15 10.46
CA PHE A 90 17.75 -8.72 10.15
C PHE A 90 19.17 -8.20 10.31
N LEU A 91 19.59 -7.36 9.36
CA LEU A 91 20.78 -6.52 9.47
C LEU A 91 20.36 -5.06 9.31
N ARG A 92 20.99 -4.15 10.06
CA ARG A 92 20.69 -2.72 10.02
C ARG A 92 21.81 -1.92 9.39
N VAL A 93 21.46 -0.93 8.59
CA VAL A 93 22.38 0.05 8.01
C VAL A 93 21.89 1.47 8.30
N THR A 94 22.84 2.37 8.53
CA THR A 94 22.64 3.80 8.82
C THR A 94 23.45 4.63 7.83
N TRP A 95 23.28 5.95 7.84
CA TRP A 95 24.14 6.83 7.06
C TRP A 95 25.62 6.60 7.38
N GLU A 96 25.98 6.48 8.65
CA GLU A 96 27.36 6.32 9.10
C GLU A 96 27.93 4.96 8.67
N SER A 97 27.17 3.87 8.82
CA SER A 97 27.61 2.51 8.49
C SER A 97 27.44 2.11 7.02
N ARG A 98 26.90 2.98 6.16
CA ARG A 98 26.57 2.66 4.75
C ARG A 98 27.73 2.12 3.92
N HIS A 99 28.96 2.50 4.24
CA HIS A 99 30.18 2.06 3.56
C HIS A 99 30.54 0.60 3.85
N GLN A 100 29.92 0.00 4.88
CA GLN A 100 30.11 -1.38 5.33
C GLN A 100 28.96 -2.28 4.86
N LEU A 101 28.11 -1.80 3.93
CA LEU A 101 27.04 -2.59 3.35
C LEU A 101 27.61 -3.85 2.67
N ARG A 102 27.01 -5.00 2.97
CA ARG A 102 27.34 -6.30 2.37
C ARG A 102 26.05 -7.03 1.97
N GLY A 103 26.19 -8.12 1.22
CA GLY A 103 25.09 -9.06 0.98
C GLY A 103 24.67 -9.82 2.25
N PRO A 104 23.50 -10.46 2.25
CA PRO A 104 23.02 -11.25 3.39
C PRO A 104 23.97 -12.43 3.69
N GLU A 105 24.13 -12.76 4.97
CA GLU A 105 24.90 -13.92 5.43
C GLU A 105 24.04 -14.86 6.29
N GLY A 106 24.27 -16.18 6.17
CA GLY A 106 23.51 -17.16 6.93
C GLY A 106 22.02 -17.10 6.58
N ASP A 107 21.16 -16.94 7.58
CA ASP A 107 19.70 -16.83 7.41
C ASP A 107 19.19 -15.37 7.37
N GLU A 108 20.08 -14.39 7.24
CA GLU A 108 19.68 -12.99 7.05
C GLU A 108 18.84 -12.86 5.78
N SER A 109 17.71 -12.16 5.90
CA SER A 109 16.76 -11.99 4.80
C SER A 109 16.25 -10.56 4.65
N THR A 110 16.36 -9.73 5.68
CA THR A 110 15.85 -8.35 5.64
C THR A 110 16.91 -7.32 6.03
N LEU A 111 17.13 -6.33 5.18
CA LEU A 111 17.96 -5.17 5.49
C LEU A 111 17.09 -4.01 6.00
N LEU A 112 17.35 -3.55 7.22
CA LEU A 112 16.74 -2.38 7.84
C LEU A 112 17.56 -1.13 7.53
N ILE A 113 17.02 -0.22 6.75
CA ILE A 113 17.64 1.03 6.33
C ILE A 113 17.08 2.17 7.18
N ASP A 114 17.89 2.70 8.09
CA ASP A 114 17.57 3.93 8.83
C ASP A 114 17.78 5.12 7.91
N ALA A 115 16.71 5.78 7.47
CA ALA A 115 16.77 6.87 6.51
C ALA A 115 17.36 8.17 7.10
N ARG A 116 17.63 8.24 8.40
CA ARG A 116 18.25 9.42 9.03
C ARG A 116 19.65 9.67 8.47
N GLY A 117 19.93 10.93 8.15
CA GLY A 117 21.23 11.38 7.63
C GLY A 117 21.39 11.22 6.12
N PHE A 118 20.54 10.45 5.44
CA PHE A 118 20.54 10.35 3.98
C PHE A 118 19.97 11.63 3.33
N SER A 119 20.46 11.94 2.13
CA SER A 119 19.91 13.04 1.33
C SER A 119 18.48 12.74 0.86
N PRO A 120 17.63 13.75 0.62
CA PRO A 120 16.28 13.53 0.07
C PRO A 120 16.26 12.79 -1.27
N GLU A 121 17.28 12.98 -2.10
CA GLU A 121 17.43 12.38 -3.43
C GLU A 121 18.91 12.28 -3.85
N GLY A 122 19.14 11.67 -5.02
CA GLY A 122 20.47 11.51 -5.61
C GLY A 122 21.22 10.27 -5.13
N GLU A 123 22.54 10.25 -5.34
CA GLU A 123 23.37 9.07 -5.06
C GLU A 123 23.51 8.75 -3.56
N ASN A 124 23.26 9.76 -2.73
CA ASN A 124 23.38 9.71 -1.27
C ASN A 124 22.03 9.57 -0.55
N CYS A 125 20.94 9.28 -1.27
CA CYS A 125 19.67 8.93 -0.62
C CYS A 125 19.60 7.45 -0.23
N ASP A 126 18.69 7.12 0.68
CA ASP A 126 18.45 5.77 1.17
C ASP A 126 17.91 4.85 0.08
N ALA A 127 17.12 5.37 -0.87
CA ALA A 127 16.70 4.62 -2.06
C ALA A 127 17.88 4.18 -2.96
N SER A 128 18.92 5.03 -3.08
CA SER A 128 20.14 4.68 -3.82
C SER A 128 20.96 3.60 -3.12
N LEU A 129 20.95 3.56 -1.78
CA LEU A 129 21.53 2.47 -1.00
C LEU A 129 20.75 1.16 -1.19
N ALA A 130 19.42 1.23 -1.16
CA ALA A 130 18.52 0.09 -1.32
C ALA A 130 18.75 -0.65 -2.65
N LYS A 131 18.97 0.09 -3.75
CA LYS A 131 19.36 -0.52 -5.04
C LYS A 131 20.64 -1.35 -4.93
N ARG A 132 21.67 -0.83 -4.24
CA ARG A 132 22.93 -1.56 -4.03
C ARG A 132 22.72 -2.78 -3.15
N ALA A 133 21.89 -2.66 -2.10
CA ALA A 133 21.53 -3.79 -1.25
C ALA A 133 20.85 -4.91 -2.06
N TYR A 134 19.90 -4.58 -2.93
CA TYR A 134 19.27 -5.58 -3.80
C TYR A 134 20.27 -6.25 -4.74
N GLN A 135 21.19 -5.50 -5.35
CA GLN A 135 22.27 -6.05 -6.17
C GLN A 135 23.20 -7.00 -5.39
N LEU A 136 23.32 -6.80 -4.08
CA LEU A 136 24.05 -7.67 -3.17
C LEU A 136 23.24 -8.89 -2.70
N GLY A 137 21.99 -9.04 -3.14
CA GLY A 137 21.16 -10.23 -2.93
C GLY A 137 20.15 -10.14 -1.79
N TRP A 138 19.91 -8.95 -1.21
CA TRP A 138 18.87 -8.80 -0.18
C TRP A 138 17.46 -8.95 -0.78
N PRO A 139 16.65 -9.92 -0.32
CA PRO A 139 15.30 -10.15 -0.86
C PRO A 139 14.23 -9.27 -0.21
N SER A 140 14.51 -8.68 0.97
CA SER A 140 13.59 -7.81 1.69
C SER A 140 14.31 -6.57 2.21
N LEU A 141 13.70 -5.39 2.02
CA LEU A 141 14.24 -4.10 2.42
C LEU A 141 13.20 -3.32 3.23
N VAL A 142 13.60 -2.74 4.35
CA VAL A 142 12.74 -1.92 5.19
C VAL A 142 13.33 -0.52 5.31
N HIS A 143 12.57 0.49 4.92
CA HIS A 143 12.91 1.90 5.15
C HIS A 143 12.14 2.40 6.37
N TYR A 144 12.84 2.97 7.36
CA TYR A 144 12.20 3.59 8.53
C TYR A 144 12.91 4.89 8.91
N ASN A 145 12.24 5.71 9.73
CA ASN A 145 12.60 7.10 9.98
C ASN A 145 12.63 7.96 8.71
N THR A 146 11.83 7.59 7.71
CA THR A 146 11.73 8.29 6.43
C THR A 146 11.08 9.65 6.64
N ARG A 147 11.70 10.71 6.10
CA ARG A 147 11.24 12.11 6.24
C ARG A 147 11.08 12.79 4.88
N GLY A 148 10.31 12.18 4.00
CA GLY A 148 10.09 12.67 2.64
C GLY A 148 11.27 12.44 1.70
N THR A 149 12.17 11.50 2.01
CA THR A 149 13.15 11.04 1.01
C THR A 149 12.39 10.35 -0.12
N ARG A 150 12.89 10.48 -1.35
CA ARG A 150 12.15 10.15 -2.57
C ARG A 150 12.64 8.84 -3.18
N PHE A 151 11.88 8.32 -4.14
CA PHE A 151 12.29 7.19 -5.00
C PHE A 151 12.46 5.83 -4.31
N HIS A 152 11.81 5.58 -3.17
CA HIS A 152 11.70 4.23 -2.62
C HIS A 152 11.11 3.27 -3.64
N ALA A 153 11.57 2.01 -3.68
CA ALA A 153 11.12 1.02 -4.67
C ALA A 153 11.33 1.42 -6.16
N VAL A 154 12.30 2.31 -6.46
CA VAL A 154 12.64 2.75 -7.83
C VAL A 154 14.02 2.23 -8.27
N GLY A 155 14.13 1.80 -9.53
CA GLY A 155 15.42 1.57 -10.18
C GLY A 155 16.12 0.26 -9.81
N PHE A 156 15.37 -0.75 -9.37
CA PHE A 156 15.87 -2.09 -9.06
C PHE A 156 16.10 -2.97 -10.31
N GLY A 157 15.73 -2.47 -11.49
CA GLY A 157 15.81 -3.20 -12.76
C GLY A 157 14.52 -3.97 -13.08
N PRO A 158 14.51 -4.69 -14.22
CA PRO A 158 13.38 -5.53 -14.61
C PRO A 158 13.30 -6.81 -13.78
N ALA A 159 12.12 -7.42 -13.75
CA ALA A 159 11.88 -8.74 -13.15
C ALA A 159 12.38 -8.90 -11.71
N THR A 160 11.81 -8.07 -10.84
CA THR A 160 12.10 -7.99 -9.40
C THR A 160 11.14 -8.85 -8.57
N ASP A 161 10.60 -9.92 -9.15
CA ASP A 161 9.67 -10.81 -8.46
C ASP A 161 10.37 -11.43 -7.22
N GLY A 162 9.67 -11.42 -6.08
CA GLY A 162 10.23 -11.87 -4.80
C GLY A 162 10.92 -10.78 -3.97
N LEU A 163 11.19 -9.60 -4.53
CA LEU A 163 11.65 -8.44 -3.76
C LEU A 163 10.47 -7.82 -3.00
N ARG A 164 10.62 -7.72 -1.68
CA ARG A 164 9.68 -7.00 -0.80
C ARG A 164 10.31 -5.71 -0.27
N ILE A 165 9.55 -4.63 -0.27
CA ILE A 165 9.96 -3.33 0.27
C ILE A 165 8.88 -2.80 1.22
N ASP A 166 9.23 -2.58 2.48
CA ASP A 166 8.34 -1.95 3.47
C ASP A 166 8.83 -0.53 3.80
N CYS A 167 7.95 0.45 3.68
CA CYS A 167 8.23 1.86 3.94
C CYS A 167 7.41 2.35 5.13
N TYR A 168 8.11 2.70 6.21
CA TYR A 168 7.53 3.28 7.42
C TYR A 168 7.65 4.81 7.42
N ASP A 169 6.83 5.44 8.28
CA ASP A 169 6.79 6.87 8.55
C ASP A 169 6.23 7.74 7.41
N ASN A 170 7.09 8.38 6.63
CA ASN A 170 6.69 9.33 5.60
C ASN A 170 7.59 9.20 4.35
N PRO A 171 7.33 8.21 3.47
CA PRO A 171 7.99 8.14 2.17
C PRO A 171 7.56 9.28 1.25
N GLY A 172 8.53 9.82 0.52
CA GLY A 172 8.32 10.95 -0.39
C GLY A 172 7.85 10.55 -1.78
N ASP A 173 7.92 11.52 -2.69
CA ASP A 173 7.44 11.37 -4.06
C ASP A 173 8.11 10.23 -4.86
N TYR A 174 7.43 9.83 -5.93
CA TYR A 174 7.91 8.86 -6.93
C TYR A 174 8.09 7.42 -6.44
N LEU A 175 7.67 7.10 -5.21
CA LEU A 175 7.76 5.73 -4.69
C LEU A 175 7.16 4.72 -5.68
N GLY A 176 7.89 3.65 -5.97
CA GLY A 176 7.46 2.57 -6.86
C GLY A 176 7.42 2.92 -8.35
N SER A 177 7.95 4.08 -8.76
CA SER A 177 8.04 4.44 -10.18
C SER A 177 8.89 3.44 -10.97
N GLY A 178 8.34 2.96 -12.08
CA GLY A 178 8.99 1.97 -12.95
C GLY A 178 9.12 0.58 -12.34
N MET A 179 8.39 0.26 -11.27
CA MET A 179 8.41 -1.07 -10.66
C MET A 179 8.03 -2.17 -11.66
N ASP A 180 8.74 -3.31 -11.60
CA ASP A 180 8.57 -4.44 -12.51
C ASP A 180 8.74 -5.78 -11.78
N GLY A 181 7.80 -6.12 -10.89
CA GLY A 181 7.73 -7.42 -10.19
C GLY A 181 7.65 -7.32 -8.66
N LEU A 182 8.37 -6.36 -8.05
CA LEU A 182 8.43 -6.20 -6.60
C LEU A 182 7.06 -5.94 -5.94
N GLU A 183 7.01 -6.22 -4.64
CA GLU A 183 5.91 -5.79 -3.78
C GLU A 183 6.38 -4.67 -2.84
N CYS A 184 5.60 -3.59 -2.75
CA CYS A 184 5.88 -2.47 -1.87
C CYS A 184 4.69 -2.19 -0.92
N TYR A 185 4.99 -2.05 0.36
CA TYR A 185 4.02 -1.80 1.43
C TYR A 185 4.36 -0.49 2.13
N VAL A 186 3.41 0.44 2.18
CA VAL A 186 3.56 1.74 2.85
C VAL A 186 2.70 1.76 4.11
N HIS A 187 3.37 1.79 5.27
CA HIS A 187 2.74 1.76 6.60
C HIS A 187 2.34 3.16 7.08
N GLY A 188 1.50 3.81 6.28
CA GLY A 188 1.11 5.20 6.42
C GLY A 188 0.57 5.78 5.12
N SER A 189 0.57 7.11 5.02
CA SER A 189 0.30 7.80 3.76
C SER A 189 1.59 7.99 2.96
N ALA A 190 1.45 8.19 1.67
CA ALA A 190 2.55 8.53 0.77
C ALA A 190 2.26 9.85 0.04
N GLN A 191 3.30 10.49 -0.47
CA GLN A 191 3.19 11.78 -1.17
C GLN A 191 2.74 11.61 -2.63
N ASP A 192 3.25 12.44 -3.54
CA ASP A 192 2.76 12.52 -4.90
C ASP A 192 3.47 11.49 -5.81
N GLN A 193 2.88 11.26 -6.98
CA GLN A 193 3.55 10.61 -8.11
C GLN A 193 3.94 9.15 -7.87
N LEU A 194 3.24 8.46 -6.98
CA LEU A 194 3.48 7.04 -6.72
C LEU A 194 3.27 6.20 -7.99
N CYS A 195 4.16 5.24 -8.20
CA CYS A 195 4.05 4.21 -9.22
C CYS A 195 3.89 4.75 -10.64
N GLN A 196 4.58 5.85 -10.97
CA GLN A 196 4.65 6.28 -12.37
C GLN A 196 5.18 5.15 -13.24
N ILE A 197 4.59 4.96 -14.42
CA ILE A 197 5.02 3.98 -15.43
C ILE A 197 5.24 2.55 -14.87
N ALA A 198 4.60 2.22 -13.74
CA ALA A 198 4.70 0.89 -13.12
C ALA A 198 4.24 -0.19 -14.10
N LYS A 199 5.03 -1.24 -14.26
CA LYS A 199 4.81 -2.27 -15.28
C LYS A 199 4.05 -3.48 -14.74
N ARG A 200 4.47 -3.99 -13.57
CA ARG A 200 3.80 -5.05 -12.81
C ARG A 200 4.30 -5.07 -11.37
N GLY A 201 3.66 -5.86 -10.53
CA GLY A 201 3.97 -6.02 -9.10
C GLY A 201 2.79 -5.52 -8.25
N LYS A 202 3.04 -5.31 -6.96
CA LYS A 202 1.99 -4.92 -6.00
C LYS A 202 2.40 -3.70 -5.17
N LEU A 203 1.49 -2.75 -5.01
CA LEU A 203 1.61 -1.68 -4.02
C LEU A 203 0.44 -1.76 -3.03
N VAL A 204 0.74 -1.63 -1.74
CA VAL A 204 -0.26 -1.49 -0.68
C VAL A 204 0.04 -0.25 0.15
N VAL A 205 -0.95 0.64 0.31
CA VAL A 205 -0.81 1.87 1.11
C VAL A 205 -1.86 1.87 2.23
N TYR A 206 -1.43 1.84 3.49
CA TYR A 206 -2.28 1.85 4.69
C TYR A 206 -2.71 3.27 5.12
N GLY A 207 -2.74 4.19 4.17
CA GLY A 207 -3.09 5.60 4.34
C GLY A 207 -3.59 6.17 3.03
N ASP A 208 -3.33 7.46 2.81
CA ASP A 208 -3.69 8.19 1.60
C ASP A 208 -2.53 8.24 0.61
N VAL A 209 -2.83 8.47 -0.67
CA VAL A 209 -1.85 8.76 -1.72
C VAL A 209 -2.08 10.15 -2.30
N GLY A 210 -0.99 10.82 -2.67
CA GLY A 210 -0.99 12.16 -3.24
C GLY A 210 -1.40 12.22 -4.71
N GLN A 211 -1.07 13.34 -5.36
CA GLN A 211 -1.46 13.68 -6.72
C GLN A 211 -0.77 12.77 -7.75
N THR A 212 -1.41 12.58 -8.91
CA THR A 212 -0.83 11.87 -10.06
C THR A 212 -0.35 10.44 -9.75
N PHE A 213 -0.99 9.80 -8.77
CA PHE A 213 -0.83 8.38 -8.49
C PHE A 213 -1.05 7.56 -9.76
N LEU A 214 -0.16 6.61 -10.08
CA LEU A 214 -0.22 5.76 -11.27
C LEU A 214 -0.12 6.49 -12.62
N TYR A 215 0.55 7.64 -12.66
CA TYR A 215 0.80 8.34 -13.91
C TYR A 215 1.49 7.42 -14.95
N GLY A 216 0.83 7.18 -16.08
CA GLY A 216 1.40 6.39 -17.16
C GLY A 216 1.60 4.91 -16.85
N ALA A 217 1.03 4.39 -15.75
CA ALA A 217 1.16 3.00 -15.34
C ALA A 217 0.73 2.05 -16.48
N LYS A 218 1.43 0.91 -16.60
CA LYS A 218 1.22 -0.12 -17.63
C LYS A 218 0.55 -1.38 -17.08
N GLY A 219 0.71 -1.65 -15.78
CA GLY A 219 0.20 -2.84 -15.12
C GLY A 219 0.59 -2.94 -13.65
N GLY A 220 0.02 -3.92 -12.95
CA GLY A 220 0.22 -4.14 -11.52
C GLY A 220 -1.08 -4.03 -10.73
N GLU A 221 -0.98 -4.35 -9.44
CA GLU A 221 -2.09 -4.29 -8.49
C GLU A 221 -1.79 -3.26 -7.40
N PHE A 222 -2.74 -2.36 -7.16
CA PHE A 222 -2.55 -1.20 -6.29
C PHE A 222 -3.72 -1.08 -5.31
N TYR A 223 -3.42 -1.10 -4.02
CA TYR A 223 -4.42 -1.09 -2.96
C TYR A 223 -4.19 0.09 -2.03
N VAL A 224 -5.20 0.96 -1.88
CA VAL A 224 -5.14 2.17 -1.05
C VAL A 224 -6.25 2.10 -0.01
N MET A 225 -5.88 2.14 1.28
CA MET A 225 -6.84 2.12 2.38
C MET A 225 -7.60 3.45 2.52
N GLY A 226 -6.94 4.56 2.22
CA GLY A 226 -7.51 5.91 2.29
C GLY A 226 -7.91 6.44 0.91
N ASN A 227 -7.67 7.72 0.72
CA ASN A 227 -8.02 8.48 -0.48
C ASN A 227 -6.85 8.59 -1.44
N ALA A 228 -7.16 8.85 -2.70
CA ALA A 228 -6.24 9.41 -3.68
C ALA A 228 -6.53 10.91 -3.85
N ALA A 229 -5.50 11.72 -4.10
CA ALA A 229 -5.70 13.13 -4.42
C ALA A 229 -6.12 13.31 -5.90
N GLY A 230 -5.65 14.37 -6.56
CA GLY A 230 -6.02 14.69 -7.95
C GLY A 230 -5.28 13.87 -9.00
N ARG A 231 -5.95 13.62 -10.11
CA ARG A 231 -5.46 12.92 -11.31
C ARG A 231 -4.91 11.49 -11.10
N PRO A 232 -5.51 10.65 -10.25
CA PRO A 232 -5.09 9.25 -10.18
C PRO A 232 -5.30 8.55 -11.53
N MET A 233 -4.34 7.71 -11.91
CA MET A 233 -4.33 6.91 -13.15
C MET A 233 -4.30 7.72 -14.45
N ILE A 234 -3.84 8.98 -14.39
CA ILE A 234 -3.67 9.80 -15.60
C ILE A 234 -2.69 9.15 -16.59
N ASN A 235 -3.06 9.10 -17.87
CA ASN A 235 -2.29 8.47 -18.95
C ASN A 235 -1.97 6.98 -18.73
N ALA A 236 -2.61 6.31 -17.78
CA ALA A 236 -2.38 4.89 -17.56
C ALA A 236 -2.94 4.06 -18.73
N VAL A 237 -2.24 2.98 -19.08
CA VAL A 237 -2.53 2.12 -20.23
C VAL A 237 -2.33 0.65 -19.87
N GLY A 238 -2.75 -0.27 -20.73
CA GLY A 238 -2.52 -1.69 -20.49
C GLY A 238 -3.39 -2.24 -19.37
N ARG A 239 -2.80 -2.80 -18.31
CA ARG A 239 -3.52 -3.62 -17.31
C ARG A 239 -3.41 -3.20 -15.84
N PRO A 240 -3.32 -1.90 -15.46
CA PRO A 240 -3.26 -1.51 -14.05
C PRO A 240 -4.60 -1.77 -13.35
N LYS A 241 -4.54 -2.31 -12.13
CA LYS A 241 -5.70 -2.67 -11.31
C LYS A 241 -5.61 -1.93 -9.98
N ALA A 242 -6.50 -0.97 -9.75
CA ALA A 242 -6.47 -0.17 -8.53
C ALA A 242 -7.73 -0.37 -7.68
N VAL A 243 -7.58 -0.49 -6.36
CA VAL A 243 -8.66 -0.43 -5.38
C VAL A 243 -8.37 0.72 -4.42
N ILE A 244 -9.25 1.72 -4.41
CA ILE A 244 -9.19 2.91 -3.57
C ILE A 244 -10.39 2.84 -2.63
N ASN A 245 -10.14 2.62 -1.33
CA ASN A 245 -11.25 2.45 -0.38
C ASN A 245 -11.93 3.76 -0.02
N GLY A 246 -11.16 4.84 0.06
CA GLY A 246 -11.67 6.19 0.18
C GLY A 246 -12.24 6.70 -1.14
N THR A 247 -11.85 7.91 -1.48
CA THR A 247 -12.26 8.57 -2.70
C THR A 247 -11.09 9.07 -3.54
N ALA A 248 -11.37 9.73 -4.65
CA ALA A 248 -10.43 10.45 -5.48
C ALA A 248 -10.92 11.90 -5.68
N LEU A 249 -10.00 12.83 -5.90
CA LEU A 249 -10.34 14.18 -6.38
C LEU A 249 -10.50 14.17 -7.91
N ASP A 250 -10.48 15.35 -8.53
CA ASP A 250 -10.71 15.52 -9.96
C ASP A 250 -9.80 14.66 -10.86
N PHE A 251 -10.30 14.38 -12.07
CA PHE A 251 -9.56 13.74 -13.17
C PHE A 251 -9.08 12.30 -12.89
N LEU A 252 -9.83 11.54 -12.08
CA LEU A 252 -9.59 10.09 -12.00
C LEU A 252 -9.72 9.48 -13.41
N ALA A 253 -8.68 8.76 -13.81
CA ALA A 253 -8.55 8.09 -15.11
C ALA A 253 -8.63 9.04 -16.32
N GLU A 254 -8.07 10.24 -16.20
CA GLU A 254 -7.85 11.11 -17.36
C GLU A 254 -6.89 10.47 -18.38
N SER A 255 -7.25 10.49 -19.66
CA SER A 255 -6.50 9.85 -20.75
C SER A 255 -6.19 8.38 -20.48
N PHE A 256 -7.14 7.67 -19.85
CA PHE A 256 -7.01 6.25 -19.55
C PHE A 256 -7.23 5.44 -20.82
N MET A 257 -6.19 4.72 -21.24
CA MET A 257 -6.18 3.94 -22.48
C MET A 257 -5.86 2.49 -22.15
N ALA A 258 -6.59 1.95 -21.18
CA ALA A 258 -6.30 0.65 -20.61
C ALA A 258 -7.06 -0.50 -21.28
N GLY A 259 -7.78 -0.24 -22.38
CA GLY A 259 -8.54 -1.28 -23.10
C GLY A 259 -9.63 -1.94 -22.27
N ASP A 260 -10.30 -2.95 -22.82
CA ASP A 260 -11.44 -3.60 -22.16
C ASP A 260 -11.01 -4.42 -20.92
N PRO A 261 -11.54 -4.11 -19.71
CA PRO A 261 -11.29 -4.87 -18.49
C PRO A 261 -11.55 -6.37 -18.59
N HIS A 262 -12.56 -6.80 -19.36
CA HIS A 262 -12.91 -8.21 -19.57
C HIS A 262 -11.92 -8.95 -20.48
N ASN A 263 -11.16 -8.20 -21.27
CA ASN A 263 -10.08 -8.69 -22.13
C ASN A 263 -8.68 -8.36 -21.57
N GLY A 264 -8.57 -8.23 -20.25
CA GLY A 264 -7.31 -8.03 -19.54
C GLY A 264 -6.85 -6.57 -19.45
N GLY A 265 -7.68 -5.62 -19.89
CA GLY A 265 -7.45 -4.18 -19.75
C GLY A 265 -7.55 -3.67 -18.32
N GLY A 266 -7.15 -2.43 -18.06
CA GLY A 266 -7.06 -1.85 -16.71
C GLY A 266 -8.40 -1.36 -16.13
N PHE A 267 -8.48 -1.26 -14.80
CA PHE A 267 -9.64 -0.68 -14.12
C PHE A 267 -9.28 -0.09 -12.76
N ALA A 268 -10.19 0.74 -12.24
CA ALA A 268 -10.20 1.21 -10.86
C ALA A 268 -11.46 0.76 -10.12
N VAL A 269 -11.37 0.57 -8.80
CA VAL A 269 -12.50 0.43 -7.89
C VAL A 269 -12.42 1.57 -6.87
N VAL A 270 -13.51 2.31 -6.68
CA VAL A 270 -13.64 3.38 -5.68
C VAL A 270 -14.76 3.01 -4.72
N ASN A 271 -14.43 2.71 -3.46
CA ASN A 271 -15.43 2.28 -2.48
C ASN A 271 -16.11 3.46 -1.75
N GLY A 272 -15.53 4.66 -1.73
CA GLY A 272 -16.17 5.82 -1.11
C GLY A 272 -16.41 5.63 0.39
N LEU A 273 -15.41 5.11 1.11
CA LEU A 273 -15.49 4.81 2.54
C LEU A 273 -14.41 5.56 3.32
N ARG A 274 -14.73 5.99 4.54
CA ARG A 274 -13.73 6.36 5.54
C ARG A 274 -13.77 5.39 6.70
N LEU A 275 -12.61 5.10 7.29
CA LEU A 275 -12.56 4.42 8.58
C LEU A 275 -12.70 5.46 9.69
N ASP A 276 -13.65 5.25 10.60
CA ASP A 276 -13.79 6.09 11.79
C ASP A 276 -12.70 5.78 12.84
N GLU A 277 -12.77 6.48 13.98
CA GLU A 277 -11.82 6.31 15.08
C GLU A 277 -11.89 4.94 15.77
N HIS A 278 -12.94 4.16 15.51
CA HIS A 278 -13.12 2.80 16.00
C HIS A 278 -12.75 1.73 14.97
N GLY A 279 -12.41 2.14 13.74
CA GLY A 279 -12.09 1.26 12.64
C GLY A 279 -13.29 0.68 11.92
N LYS A 280 -14.47 1.28 12.10
CA LYS A 280 -15.64 0.94 11.30
C LYS A 280 -15.58 1.68 9.97
N ALA A 281 -15.90 0.97 8.89
CA ALA A 281 -16.10 1.58 7.58
C ALA A 281 -17.42 2.36 7.56
N ILE A 282 -17.31 3.65 7.22
CA ILE A 282 -18.44 4.58 7.11
C ILE A 282 -18.50 5.07 5.66
N PRO A 283 -19.65 4.92 4.97
CA PRO A 283 -19.87 5.53 3.66
C PRO A 283 -19.64 7.03 3.68
N LEU A 284 -19.02 7.54 2.62
CA LEU A 284 -19.01 8.96 2.30
C LEU A 284 -20.36 9.36 1.68
N ASP A 285 -20.82 10.57 1.97
CA ASP A 285 -22.05 11.11 1.38
C ASP A 285 -21.95 11.20 -0.15
N LEU A 286 -20.75 11.57 -0.63
CA LEU A 286 -20.38 11.54 -2.04
C LEU A 286 -19.21 10.56 -2.21
N PRO A 287 -19.44 9.36 -2.77
CA PRO A 287 -18.39 8.34 -2.91
C PRO A 287 -17.27 8.79 -3.86
N TYR A 288 -17.59 9.68 -4.80
CA TYR A 288 -16.65 10.42 -5.63
C TYR A 288 -17.09 11.89 -5.70
N PRO A 289 -16.36 12.83 -5.04
CA PRO A 289 -16.65 14.25 -5.09
C PRO A 289 -15.96 14.99 -6.25
N GLY A 290 -15.07 14.31 -6.99
CA GLY A 290 -14.34 14.90 -8.10
C GLY A 290 -15.21 15.13 -9.35
N SER A 291 -14.60 15.81 -10.31
CA SER A 291 -15.12 16.10 -11.65
C SER A 291 -14.21 15.52 -12.74
N ASN A 292 -14.63 15.63 -14.00
CA ASN A 292 -13.85 15.22 -15.18
C ASN A 292 -13.38 13.75 -15.16
N LEU A 293 -14.21 12.87 -14.60
CA LEU A 293 -14.01 11.43 -14.60
C LEU A 293 -13.91 10.93 -16.06
N LEU A 294 -12.89 10.13 -16.36
CA LEU A 294 -12.63 9.56 -17.69
C LEU A 294 -12.41 10.57 -18.82
N SER A 295 -12.06 11.82 -18.50
CA SER A 295 -11.70 12.83 -19.51
C SER A 295 -10.66 12.28 -20.48
N LEU A 296 -10.95 12.28 -21.78
CA LEU A 296 -10.07 11.76 -22.85
C LEU A 296 -9.74 10.25 -22.75
N ALA A 297 -10.44 9.48 -21.92
CA ALA A 297 -10.26 8.04 -21.84
C ALA A 297 -10.76 7.35 -23.12
N SER A 298 -10.04 6.32 -23.55
CA SER A 298 -10.39 5.47 -24.70
C SER A 298 -10.47 3.99 -24.36
N GLY A 299 -10.28 3.62 -23.09
CA GLY A 299 -10.56 2.29 -22.61
C GLY A 299 -10.37 2.16 -21.10
N GLY A 300 -10.82 1.03 -20.56
CA GLY A 300 -10.82 0.71 -19.14
C GLY A 300 -12.16 1.03 -18.48
N ALA A 301 -12.28 0.72 -17.20
CA ALA A 301 -13.50 1.02 -16.44
C ALA A 301 -13.20 1.47 -15.01
N ILE A 302 -14.18 2.15 -14.42
CA ILE A 302 -14.17 2.52 -13.00
C ILE A 302 -15.42 1.93 -12.37
N TYR A 303 -15.24 1.15 -11.31
CA TYR A 303 -16.32 0.58 -10.52
C TYR A 303 -16.48 1.37 -9.23
N VAL A 304 -17.58 2.12 -9.10
CA VAL A 304 -17.82 2.99 -7.96
C VAL A 304 -18.92 2.41 -7.09
N ARG A 305 -18.66 2.31 -5.78
CA ARG A 305 -19.68 1.96 -4.78
C ARG A 305 -20.60 3.16 -4.56
N ASP A 306 -21.75 3.18 -5.24
CA ASP A 306 -22.74 4.25 -5.23
C ASP A 306 -24.15 3.70 -4.96
N PRO A 307 -24.43 3.21 -3.73
CA PRO A 307 -25.70 2.55 -3.42
C PRO A 307 -26.91 3.48 -3.42
N HIS A 308 -26.70 4.78 -3.27
CA HIS A 308 -27.75 5.80 -3.25
C HIS A 308 -27.89 6.56 -4.57
N ARG A 309 -27.13 6.17 -5.61
CA ARG A 309 -27.16 6.78 -6.95
C ARG A 309 -26.89 8.29 -6.92
N THR A 310 -25.92 8.70 -6.10
CA THR A 310 -25.54 10.11 -5.95
C THR A 310 -24.65 10.61 -7.08
N LEU A 311 -24.04 9.71 -7.87
CA LEU A 311 -23.20 10.14 -8.99
C LEU A 311 -24.05 10.65 -10.16
N VAL A 312 -23.61 11.78 -10.71
CA VAL A 312 -24.31 12.51 -11.77
C VAL A 312 -23.44 12.67 -13.02
N ASP A 313 -24.07 12.85 -14.17
CA ASP A 313 -23.39 12.86 -15.47
C ASP A 313 -22.44 14.05 -15.63
N GLU A 314 -22.66 15.16 -14.91
CA GLU A 314 -21.80 16.34 -14.89
C GLU A 314 -20.40 16.05 -14.31
N GLN A 315 -20.23 14.92 -13.61
CA GLN A 315 -18.92 14.48 -13.12
C GLN A 315 -18.09 13.79 -14.21
N LEU A 316 -18.72 13.35 -15.29
CA LEU A 316 -18.09 12.66 -16.41
C LEU A 316 -17.57 13.66 -17.44
N ASN A 317 -16.55 13.25 -18.20
CA ASN A 317 -16.12 13.96 -19.40
C ASN A 317 -15.88 12.93 -20.51
N ALA A 318 -16.82 12.81 -21.44
CA ALA A 318 -16.86 11.79 -22.48
C ALA A 318 -16.90 10.33 -21.94
N GLY A 319 -17.50 10.13 -20.77
CA GLY A 319 -17.83 8.81 -20.22
C GLY A 319 -19.33 8.64 -20.02
N ALA A 320 -19.75 7.43 -19.67
CA ALA A 320 -21.12 7.09 -19.33
C ALA A 320 -21.16 6.15 -18.13
N TYR A 321 -22.21 6.29 -17.30
CA TYR A 321 -22.51 5.30 -16.28
C TYR A 321 -23.33 4.13 -16.83
N ARG A 322 -22.97 2.92 -16.44
CA ARG A 322 -23.68 1.68 -16.76
C ARG A 322 -24.01 0.90 -15.47
N PRO A 323 -25.09 0.10 -15.48
CA PRO A 323 -25.32 -0.89 -14.43
C PRO A 323 -24.14 -1.85 -14.31
N LEU A 324 -23.85 -2.31 -13.09
CA LEU A 324 -22.86 -3.37 -12.89
C LEU A 324 -23.43 -4.69 -13.42
N SER A 325 -22.70 -5.38 -14.29
CA SER A 325 -23.08 -6.72 -14.74
C SER A 325 -22.57 -7.82 -13.78
N ALA A 326 -23.02 -9.06 -13.98
CA ALA A 326 -22.46 -10.21 -13.26
C ALA A 326 -21.00 -10.49 -13.65
N ALA A 327 -20.63 -10.24 -14.91
CA ALA A 327 -19.26 -10.38 -15.39
C ALA A 327 -18.34 -9.36 -14.71
N ASP A 328 -18.79 -8.10 -14.58
CA ASP A 328 -18.06 -7.05 -13.87
C ASP A 328 -17.81 -7.42 -12.40
N TRP A 329 -18.84 -7.94 -11.71
CA TRP A 329 -18.66 -8.39 -10.33
C TRP A 329 -17.64 -9.51 -10.22
N LYS A 330 -17.73 -10.52 -11.10
CA LYS A 330 -16.77 -11.63 -11.14
C LYS A 330 -15.34 -11.14 -11.39
N LEU A 331 -15.18 -10.09 -12.21
CA LEU A 331 -13.90 -9.48 -12.52
C LEU A 331 -13.27 -8.78 -11.30
N ILE A 332 -14.03 -7.98 -10.55
CA ILE A 332 -13.48 -7.19 -9.43
C ILE A 332 -13.43 -7.93 -8.09
N LEU A 333 -14.22 -8.98 -7.91
CA LEU A 333 -14.32 -9.73 -6.65
C LEU A 333 -12.97 -10.25 -6.11
N PRO A 334 -12.04 -10.79 -6.91
CA PRO A 334 -10.73 -11.20 -6.40
C PRO A 334 -9.93 -10.06 -5.78
N TYR A 335 -9.99 -8.86 -6.38
CA TYR A 335 -9.30 -7.67 -5.88
C TYR A 335 -9.97 -7.13 -4.61
N LEU A 336 -11.30 -7.23 -4.51
CA LEU A 336 -12.02 -6.90 -3.27
C LEU A 336 -11.71 -7.89 -2.13
N ARG A 337 -11.43 -9.16 -2.43
CA ARG A 337 -10.99 -10.15 -1.43
C ARG A 337 -9.57 -9.89 -0.93
N GLU A 338 -8.67 -9.51 -1.83
CA GLU A 338 -7.32 -9.09 -1.43
C GLU A 338 -7.39 -7.81 -0.59
N ASN A 339 -8.24 -6.86 -0.99
CA ASN A 339 -8.52 -5.65 -0.22
C ASN A 339 -9.06 -5.96 1.19
N GLU A 340 -9.98 -6.91 1.33
CA GLU A 340 -10.47 -7.40 2.62
C GLU A 340 -9.33 -8.01 3.47
N ARG A 341 -8.47 -8.84 2.85
CA ARG A 341 -7.31 -9.44 3.54
C ARG A 341 -6.36 -8.38 4.08
N LEU A 342 -6.03 -7.38 3.26
CA LEU A 342 -5.10 -6.30 3.59
C LEU A 342 -5.67 -5.38 4.67
N PHE A 343 -6.85 -4.80 4.44
CA PHE A 343 -7.36 -3.70 5.26
C PHE A 343 -8.44 -4.10 6.28
N GLY A 344 -8.97 -5.32 6.20
CA GLY A 344 -10.08 -5.77 7.06
C GLY A 344 -11.44 -5.15 6.70
N ILE A 345 -11.56 -4.55 5.51
CA ILE A 345 -12.81 -4.01 4.95
C ILE A 345 -13.56 -5.17 4.31
N GLN A 346 -14.57 -5.68 5.01
CA GLN A 346 -15.27 -6.90 4.64
C GLN A 346 -16.28 -6.65 3.51
N ILE A 347 -16.33 -7.56 2.54
CA ILE A 347 -17.16 -7.39 1.35
C ILE A 347 -18.64 -7.33 1.71
N GLU A 348 -19.15 -8.29 2.47
CA GLU A 348 -20.58 -8.32 2.81
C GLU A 348 -20.94 -7.23 3.82
N ARG A 349 -20.17 -7.12 4.91
CA ARG A 349 -20.46 -6.21 6.03
C ARG A 349 -20.26 -4.74 5.67
N ASP A 350 -19.14 -4.40 5.02
CA ASP A 350 -18.73 -3.01 4.83
C ASP A 350 -19.06 -2.49 3.43
N LEU A 351 -18.99 -3.34 2.40
CA LEU A 351 -19.25 -2.93 1.02
C LEU A 351 -20.71 -3.12 0.62
N LEU A 352 -21.26 -4.34 0.78
CA LEU A 352 -22.57 -4.72 0.24
C LEU A 352 -23.75 -4.49 1.19
N THR A 353 -23.51 -4.34 2.49
CA THR A 353 -24.56 -3.96 3.44
C THR A 353 -24.79 -2.45 3.38
N VAL A 354 -26.01 -2.06 3.04
CA VAL A 354 -26.44 -0.66 2.91
C VAL A 354 -27.65 -0.47 3.81
N ASP A 355 -27.60 0.54 4.67
CA ASP A 355 -28.66 0.83 5.66
C ASP A 355 -29.06 -0.39 6.50
N GLY A 356 -28.07 -1.22 6.84
CA GLY A 356 -28.27 -2.45 7.63
C GLY A 356 -28.84 -3.63 6.83
N VAL A 357 -29.02 -3.51 5.51
CA VAL A 357 -29.55 -4.57 4.65
C VAL A 357 -28.47 -5.03 3.66
N LEU A 358 -28.21 -6.33 3.61
CA LEU A 358 -27.33 -6.91 2.59
C LEU A 358 -27.98 -6.75 1.21
N ARG A 359 -27.27 -6.09 0.29
CA ARG A 359 -27.72 -5.85 -1.08
C ARG A 359 -26.93 -6.67 -2.08
N LYS A 360 -27.52 -6.86 -3.27
CA LYS A 360 -26.80 -7.45 -4.40
C LYS A 360 -25.76 -6.46 -4.93
N PRO A 361 -24.62 -6.92 -5.47
CA PRO A 361 -23.59 -6.03 -6.01
C PRO A 361 -24.11 -4.99 -7.03
N GLN A 362 -25.06 -5.38 -7.89
CA GLN A 362 -25.66 -4.50 -8.90
C GLN A 362 -26.50 -3.36 -8.33
N GLN A 363 -26.95 -3.50 -7.08
CA GLN A 363 -27.67 -2.46 -6.36
C GLN A 363 -26.72 -1.47 -5.68
N VAL A 364 -25.45 -1.86 -5.50
CA VAL A 364 -24.47 -1.11 -4.71
C VAL A 364 -23.42 -0.44 -5.58
N TYR A 365 -22.98 -1.10 -6.66
CA TYR A 365 -21.94 -0.58 -7.54
C TYR A 365 -22.50 -0.11 -8.88
N ARG A 366 -21.83 0.89 -9.42
CA ARG A 366 -21.98 1.40 -10.78
C ARG A 366 -20.67 1.22 -11.54
N LYS A 367 -20.79 1.09 -12.85
CA LYS A 367 -19.66 1.08 -13.77
C LYS A 367 -19.63 2.44 -14.49
N ALA A 368 -18.46 3.03 -14.63
CA ALA A 368 -18.22 4.15 -15.54
C ALA A 368 -17.22 3.68 -16.60
N VAL A 369 -17.52 3.98 -17.87
CA VAL A 369 -16.72 3.63 -19.04
C VAL A 369 -16.67 4.80 -20.02
N PRO A 370 -15.68 4.85 -20.93
CA PRO A 370 -15.69 5.77 -22.06
C PRO A 370 -17.00 5.67 -22.86
N GLN A 371 -17.47 6.80 -23.40
CA GLN A 371 -18.74 6.89 -24.13
C GLN A 371 -18.85 5.87 -25.27
N LYS A 372 -17.77 5.68 -26.04
CA LYS A 372 -17.73 4.72 -27.16
C LYS A 372 -17.92 3.28 -26.71
N ASP A 373 -17.36 2.92 -25.55
CA ASP A 373 -17.49 1.56 -25.00
C ASP A 373 -18.92 1.34 -24.48
N ALA A 374 -19.56 2.38 -23.93
CA ALA A 374 -20.95 2.32 -23.50
C ALA A 374 -21.93 2.13 -24.68
N GLU A 375 -21.69 2.79 -25.81
CA GLU A 375 -22.47 2.65 -27.04
C GLU A 375 -22.36 1.22 -27.58
N LEU A 376 -21.14 0.68 -27.66
CA LEU A 376 -20.89 -0.70 -28.09
C LEU A 376 -21.58 -1.73 -27.17
N GLU A 377 -21.53 -1.54 -25.85
CA GLU A 377 -22.24 -2.41 -24.90
C GLU A 377 -23.76 -2.38 -25.12
N ALA A 378 -24.34 -1.20 -25.36
CA ALA A 378 -25.77 -1.05 -25.60
C ALA A 378 -26.22 -1.70 -26.93
N GLU A 379 -25.41 -1.60 -27.98
CA GLU A 379 -25.67 -2.28 -29.26
C GLU A 379 -25.69 -3.80 -29.10
N LEU A 380 -24.71 -4.36 -28.37
CA LEU A 380 -24.62 -5.80 -28.12
C LEU A 380 -25.78 -6.32 -27.27
N GLU A 381 -26.24 -5.55 -26.28
CA GLU A 381 -27.43 -5.88 -25.48
C GLU A 381 -28.69 -5.90 -26.36
N GLY A 382 -28.87 -4.92 -27.24
CA GLY A 382 -30.03 -4.84 -28.14
C GLY A 382 -30.07 -5.89 -29.26
N MET A 383 -28.97 -6.60 -29.52
CA MET A 383 -28.92 -7.73 -30.46
C MET A 383 -29.25 -9.08 -29.80
N GLY A 384 -29.35 -9.13 -28.47
CA GLY A 384 -29.62 -10.33 -27.68
C GLY A 384 -31.08 -10.54 -27.26
N ASP A 385 -31.94 -9.55 -27.54
CA ASP A 385 -33.41 -9.61 -27.42
C ASP A 385 -34.04 -9.94 -28.79
#